data_AF-A0A7K3HB22-F1
#
_entry.id   AF-A0A7K3HB22-F1
#
_cell.length_a   1.000
_cell.length_b   1.000
_cell.length_c   1.000
_cell.angle_alpha   90.00
_cell.angle_beta   90.00
_cell.angle_gamma   90.00
#
_symmetry.space_group_name_H-M   'P 1'
#
loop_
_entity.id
_entity.type
_entity.pdbx_description
1 polymer ?
#
loop_
_entity_poly.entity_id
_entity_poly.type
_entity_poly.pdbx_seq_one_letter_code
_entity_poly.pdbx_strand_id
1 'polypeptide(L)'
;VARPGWRLHAWDRDDTAALRGWVALLDAWSIAHPAPSAFAPTVVAEVVEAVPQLLSVLQLSAGPVPLGTLGDILEQRVAELRTERCEVPGAGNGTPAPAPA
;
A
#
# COMPACT_ATOMS: atom_id res chain seq x y z
N VAL A 1 -6.17 3.50 19.85
CA VAL A 1 -4.74 3.14 19.75
C VAL A 1 -4.63 1.77 19.11
N ALA A 2 -3.70 1.58 18.19
CA ALA A 2 -3.45 0.29 17.55
C ALA A 2 -2.31 -0.46 18.26
N ARG A 3 -2.37 -1.79 18.28
CA ARG A 3 -1.33 -2.68 18.80
C ARG A 3 -1.09 -3.81 17.81
N PRO A 4 0.15 -4.32 17.65
CA PRO A 4 0.44 -5.45 16.78
C PRO A 4 0.00 -6.79 17.40
N GLY A 5 -1.29 -6.92 17.77
CA GLY A 5 -1.85 -8.14 18.38
C GLY A 5 -1.89 -9.36 17.47
N TRP A 6 -1.55 -9.17 16.20
CA TRP A 6 -1.38 -10.20 15.17
C TRP A 6 0.00 -10.85 15.17
N ARG A 7 0.91 -10.44 16.05
CA ARG A 7 2.09 -11.24 16.45
C ARG A 7 1.61 -12.50 17.20
N LEU A 8 0.86 -13.34 16.50
CA LEU A 8 0.74 -14.75 16.82
C LEU A 8 2.15 -15.32 16.63
N HIS A 9 2.72 -15.97 17.64
CA HIS A 9 4.03 -16.63 17.61
C HIS A 9 4.24 -17.63 16.44
N ALA A 10 3.24 -17.83 15.58
CA ALA A 10 3.31 -18.63 14.36
C ALA A 10 4.30 -18.08 13.31
N TRP A 11 4.58 -16.77 13.29
CA TRP A 11 5.40 -16.13 12.25
C TRP A 11 6.68 -15.45 12.76
N ASP A 12 7.09 -15.70 14.02
CA ASP A 12 8.32 -15.11 14.59
C ASP A 12 9.61 -15.51 13.86
N ARG A 13 9.58 -16.57 13.02
CA ARG A 13 10.76 -17.11 12.33
C ARG A 13 10.88 -16.71 10.86
N ASP A 14 9.85 -16.13 10.25
CA ASP A 14 9.85 -15.79 8.83
C ASP A 14 9.04 -14.52 8.57
N ASP A 15 9.71 -13.37 8.70
CA ASP A 15 9.15 -12.05 8.41
C ASP A 15 8.63 -11.94 6.96
N THR A 16 9.22 -12.70 6.03
CA THR A 16 8.79 -12.68 4.63
C THR A 16 7.47 -13.42 4.45
N ALA A 17 7.26 -14.54 5.16
CA ALA A 17 5.97 -15.23 5.17
C ALA A 17 4.87 -14.37 5.79
N ALA A 18 5.18 -13.63 6.87
CA ALA A 18 4.24 -12.69 7.48
C ALA A 18 3.82 -11.58 6.50
N LEU A 19 4.79 -10.94 5.81
CA LEU A 19 4.50 -9.91 4.81
C LEU A 19 3.63 -10.42 3.66
N ARG A 20 3.95 -11.61 3.11
CA ARG A 20 3.14 -12.22 2.04
C ARG A 20 1.72 -12.54 2.51
N GLY A 21 1.55 -13.02 3.74
CA GLY A 21 0.23 -13.30 4.33
C GLY A 21 -0.63 -12.05 4.46
N TRP A 22 -0.04 -10.93 4.89
CA TRP A 22 -0.73 -9.64 4.95
C TRP A 22 -1.13 -9.11 3.57
N VAL A 23 -0.23 -9.16 2.59
CA VAL A 23 -0.53 -8.75 1.21
C VAL A 23 -1.69 -9.58 0.64
N ALA A 24 -1.65 -10.90 0.79
CA ALA A 24 -2.72 -11.78 0.31
C ALA A 24 -4.08 -11.50 1.00
N LEU A 25 -4.06 -11.20 2.30
CA LEU A 25 -5.27 -10.83 3.03
C LEU A 25 -5.85 -9.49 2.54
N LEU A 26 -5.00 -8.48 2.33
CA LEU A 26 -5.42 -7.16 1.88
C LEU A 26 -5.93 -7.19 0.44
N ASP A 27 -5.27 -7.96 -0.43
CA ASP A 27 -5.72 -8.20 -1.80
C ASP A 27 -7.12 -8.85 -1.81
N ALA A 28 -7.29 -9.96 -1.08
CA ALA A 28 -8.59 -10.62 -0.94
C ALA A 28 -9.67 -9.71 -0.31
N TRP A 29 -9.30 -8.89 0.68
CA TRP A 29 -10.21 -7.92 1.28
C TRP A 29 -10.64 -6.84 0.29
N SER A 30 -9.73 -6.35 -0.55
CA SER A 30 -10.03 -5.34 -1.58
C SER A 30 -11.00 -5.87 -2.65
N ILE A 31 -10.92 -7.16 -2.97
CA ILE A 31 -11.86 -7.84 -3.87
C ILE A 31 -13.24 -7.96 -3.22
N ALA A 32 -13.28 -8.31 -1.93
CA ALA A 32 -14.54 -8.50 -1.19
C ALA A 32 -15.23 -7.17 -0.82
N HIS A 33 -14.46 -6.09 -0.62
CA HIS A 33 -14.93 -4.77 -0.23
C HIS A 33 -14.53 -3.74 -1.28
N PRO A 34 -15.23 -3.69 -2.43
CA PRO A 34 -14.93 -2.73 -3.47
C PRO A 34 -15.07 -1.30 -2.93
N ALA A 35 -14.30 -0.38 -3.52
CA ALA A 35 -14.34 1.03 -3.16
C ALA A 35 -15.80 1.55 -3.18
N PRO A 36 -16.26 2.27 -2.15
CA PRO A 36 -17.54 2.96 -2.20
C PRO A 36 -17.56 3.87 -3.43
N SER A 37 -18.69 3.97 -4.12
CA SER A 37 -18.80 4.72 -5.39
C SER A 37 -18.44 6.21 -5.30
N ALA A 38 -18.31 6.74 -4.08
CA ALA A 38 -17.83 8.10 -3.80
C ALA A 38 -16.32 8.26 -3.99
N PHE A 39 -15.55 7.18 -4.11
CA PHE A 39 -14.09 7.19 -4.23
C PHE A 39 -13.64 6.58 -5.55
N ALA A 40 -12.55 7.11 -6.11
CA ALA A 40 -11.93 6.53 -7.29
C ALA A 40 -11.38 5.13 -6.95
N PRO A 41 -11.49 4.13 -7.84
CA PRO A 41 -10.98 2.77 -7.61
C PRO A 41 -9.48 2.73 -7.27
N THR A 42 -8.72 3.70 -7.78
CA THR A 42 -7.28 3.86 -7.52
C THR A 42 -6.96 4.12 -6.05
N VAL A 43 -7.89 4.71 -5.29
CA VAL A 43 -7.69 5.04 -3.87
C VAL A 43 -7.48 3.77 -3.04
N VAL A 44 -8.23 2.70 -3.32
CA VAL A 44 -8.07 1.44 -2.58
C VAL A 44 -6.73 0.78 -2.89
N ALA A 45 -6.32 0.79 -4.16
CA ALA A 45 -5.02 0.25 -4.57
C ALA A 45 -3.86 1.02 -3.92
N GLU A 46 -3.91 2.34 -3.90
CA GLU A 46 -2.91 3.21 -3.25
C GLU A 46 -2.83 2.97 -1.75
N VAL A 47 -3.96 2.78 -1.08
CA VAL A 47 -4.00 2.46 0.35
C VAL A 47 -3.38 1.08 0.61
N VAL A 48 -3.77 0.05 -0.14
CA VAL A 48 -3.21 -1.31 0.00
C VAL A 48 -1.69 -1.31 -0.23
N GLU A 49 -1.20 -0.53 -1.19
CA GLU A 49 0.22 -0.35 -1.48
C GLU A 49 0.98 0.35 -0.33
N ALA A 50 0.32 1.26 0.41
CA ALA A 50 0.90 1.97 1.54
C ALA A 50 0.86 1.20 2.88
N VAL A 51 -0.03 0.20 3.03
CA VAL A 51 -0.19 -0.59 4.27
C VAL A 51 1.10 -1.26 4.78
N PRO A 52 2.00 -1.82 3.95
CA PRO A 52 3.25 -2.43 4.42
C PRO A 52 4.11 -1.50 5.30
N GLN A 53 4.10 -0.19 5.02
CA GLN A 53 4.81 0.77 5.86
C GLN A 53 4.15 0.96 7.22
N LEU A 54 2.82 1.04 7.26
CA LEU A 54 2.10 1.13 8.53
C LEU A 54 2.35 -0.11 9.39
N LEU A 55 2.38 -1.30 8.78
CA LEU A 55 2.72 -2.54 9.48
C LEU A 55 4.15 -2.47 10.04
N SER A 56 5.12 -1.98 9.26
CA SER A 56 6.50 -1.79 9.72
C SER A 56 6.59 -0.84 10.92
N VAL A 57 5.89 0.29 10.87
CA VAL A 57 5.83 1.26 11.98
C VAL A 57 5.23 0.62 13.23
N LEU A 58 4.11 -0.11 13.09
CA LEU A 58 3.48 -0.80 14.21
C LEU A 58 4.37 -1.88 14.83
N GLN A 59 5.15 -2.59 14.01
CA GLN A 59 6.10 -3.60 14.48
C GLN A 59 7.27 -2.96 15.25
N LEU A 60 7.82 -1.85 14.75
CA LEU A 60 8.96 -1.17 15.37
C LEU A 60 8.58 -0.34 16.59
N SER A 61 7.34 0.15 16.69
CA SER A 61 6.93 1.07 17.76
C SER A 61 6.89 0.44 19.16
N ALA A 62 7.02 -0.89 19.28
CA ALA A 62 7.05 -1.66 20.55
C ALA A 62 5.96 -1.28 21.59
N GLY A 63 4.86 -0.65 21.14
CA GLY A 63 3.91 0.05 22.00
C GLY A 63 2.70 0.57 21.21
N PRO A 64 1.68 1.09 21.91
CA PRO A 64 0.46 1.57 21.27
C PRO A 64 0.73 2.81 20.42
N VAL A 65 0.32 2.75 19.14
CA VAL A 65 0.42 3.90 18.23
C VAL A 65 -0.95 4.61 18.14
N PRO A 66 -1.01 5.95 18.24
CA PRO A 66 -2.24 6.70 18.00
C PRO A 66 -2.75 6.51 16.57
N LEU A 67 -4.06 6.39 16.39
CA LEU A 67 -4.65 6.17 15.06
C LEU A 67 -4.46 7.39 14.14
N GLY A 68 -4.50 8.61 14.71
CA GLY A 68 -4.22 9.83 13.95
C GLY A 68 -2.84 9.80 13.30
N THR A 69 -1.81 9.43 14.07
CA THR A 69 -0.43 9.28 13.57
C THR A 69 -0.31 8.25 12.44
N LEU A 70 -1.05 7.14 12.51
CA LEU A 70 -1.07 6.17 11.41
C LEU A 70 -1.77 6.73 10.18
N GLY A 71 -2.82 7.54 10.37
CA GLY A 71 -3.48 8.29 9.29
C GLY A 71 -2.52 9.25 8.60
N ASP A 72 -1.79 10.06 9.39
CA ASP A 72 -0.82 11.02 8.85
C ASP A 72 0.28 10.31 8.03
N ILE A 73 0.78 9.17 8.52
CA ILE A 73 1.76 8.35 7.81
C ILE A 73 1.18 7.77 6.51
N LEU A 74 -0.07 7.29 6.55
CA LEU A 74 -0.74 6.74 5.38
C LEU A 74 -0.93 7.81 4.30
N GLU A 75 -1.44 8.98 4.69
CA GLU A 75 -1.64 10.11 3.78
C GLU A 75 -0.33 10.55 3.13
N GLN A 76 0.74 10.67 3.93
CA GLN A 76 2.06 11.03 3.44
C GLN A 76 2.58 10.01 2.40
N ARG A 77 2.46 8.71 2.66
CA ARG A 77 2.92 7.68 1.71
C ARG A 77 2.08 7.58 0.45
N VAL A 78 0.77 7.76 0.54
CA VAL A 78 -0.08 7.83 -0.65
C VAL A 78 0.30 9.05 -1.50
N ALA A 79 0.61 10.20 -0.89
CA ALA A 79 1.08 11.38 -1.61
C ALA A 79 2.43 11.14 -2.32
N GLU A 80 3.36 10.44 -1.66
CA GLU A 80 4.64 10.03 -2.25
C GLU A 80 4.43 9.09 -3.44
N LEU A 81 3.65 8.01 -3.28
CA LEU A 81 3.33 7.06 -4.37
C LEU A 81 2.69 7.74 -5.59
N ARG A 82 1.80 8.72 -5.36
CA ARG A 82 1.20 9.52 -6.44
C ARG A 82 2.23 10.38 -7.16
N THR A 83 3.19 10.95 -6.43
CA THR A 83 4.27 11.74 -7.01
C THR A 83 5.19 10.87 -7.84
N GLU A 84 5.62 9.72 -7.32
CA GLU A 84 6.44 8.73 -8.02
C GLU A 84 5.75 8.26 -9.31
N ARG A 85 4.43 8.02 -9.28
CA ARG A 85 3.66 7.62 -10.46
C ARG A 85 3.52 8.76 -11.48
N CYS A 86 3.40 10.01 -11.03
CA CYS A 86 3.40 11.19 -11.89
C CYS A 86 4.76 11.46 -12.57
N GLU A 87 5.87 10.99 -11.98
CA GLU A 87 7.21 11.02 -12.59
C GLU A 87 7.44 9.90 -13.61
N VAL A 88 6.54 8.91 -13.68
CA VAL A 88 6.51 7.86 -14.71
C VAL A 88 5.43 8.08 -15.80
N PRO A 89 5.45 9.17 -16.60
CA PRO A 89 4.75 9.20 -17.88
C PRO A 89 5.68 8.69 -19.00
N GLY A 90 5.57 7.39 -19.32
CA GLY A 90 5.81 6.85 -20.65
C GLY A 90 7.20 7.05 -21.29
N ALA A 91 8.24 6.41 -20.76
CA ALA A 91 9.35 6.01 -21.62
C ALA A 91 8.92 4.80 -22.46
N GLY A 92 8.44 5.03 -23.70
CA GLY A 92 8.49 4.00 -24.73
C GLY A 92 7.25 3.71 -25.59
N ASN A 93 6.57 4.72 -26.12
CA ASN A 93 5.80 4.54 -27.37
C ASN A 93 6.49 5.29 -28.52
N GLY A 94 7.79 5.02 -28.69
CA GLY A 94 8.53 5.40 -29.88
C GLY A 94 8.21 4.44 -31.01
N THR A 95 7.12 4.67 -31.74
CA THR A 95 7.02 4.24 -33.14
C THR A 95 7.15 5.50 -33.99
N PRO A 96 8.26 5.69 -34.73
CA PRO A 96 8.30 6.78 -35.69
C PRO A 96 7.27 6.46 -36.79
N ALA A 97 6.35 7.39 -37.02
CA ALA A 97 5.41 7.32 -38.13
C ALA A 97 6.19 7.24 -39.46
N PRO A 98 5.81 6.37 -40.40
CA PRO A 98 6.45 6.35 -41.72
C PRO A 98 6.19 7.67 -42.44
N ALA A 99 7.26 8.28 -42.95
CA ALA A 99 7.19 9.53 -43.70
C ALA A 99 6.40 9.36 -45.01
N PRO A 100 5.58 10.35 -45.42
CA PRO A 100 4.90 10.29 -46.71
C PRO A 100 5.88 10.50 -47.88
N ALA A 101 5.57 9.84 -48.99
CA ALA A 101 6.37 9.67 -50.22
C ALA A 101 6.69 10.98 -50.97
#